data_AF-A0A0S8HYR2-F1
#
_entry.id   AF-A0A0S8HYR2-F1
#
_cell.length_a   1.000
_cell.length_b   1.000
_cell.length_c   1.000
_cell.angle_alpha   90.00
_cell.angle_beta   90.00
_cell.angle_gamma   90.00
#
_symmetry.space_group_name_H-M   'P 1'
#
loop_
_entity.id
_entity.type
_entity.pdbx_description
1 polymer ?
#
loop_
_entity_poly.entity_id
_entity_poly.type
_entity_poly.pdbx_seq_one_letter_code
_entity_poly.pdbx_strand_id
1 'polypeptide(L)'
;MKAAAWFVFFLLVFQGCATAPPRRADTPVVPLSKANLEAVLEEHEGLEVIWQDAQEVRDFYRGGVQKKGQAEEKFREKSFPEAMKLYHQSNEFFLVVLDYIKHDSCEYVLFEGTKILFLPNLLLADNYLKAGRILSERGRESSARRKWKRALSYIDHSLSRERTEWGLEIEKELHSLLGTR
;
A
#
# COMPACT_ATOMS: atom_id res chain seq x y z
N MET A 1 -9.95 13.95 -61.09
CA MET A 1 -9.22 14.76 -60.10
C MET A 1 -9.48 14.18 -58.72
N LYS A 2 -8.39 13.83 -58.01
CA LYS A 2 -8.17 13.85 -56.54
C LYS A 2 -9.30 13.33 -55.62
N ALA A 3 -9.09 12.52 -54.60
CA ALA A 3 -7.96 11.76 -54.06
C ALA A 3 -8.54 10.99 -52.85
N ALA A 4 -7.98 9.81 -52.60
CA ALA A 4 -7.62 9.25 -51.28
C ALA A 4 -8.65 9.12 -50.14
N ALA A 5 -8.36 8.05 -49.38
CA ALA A 5 -8.62 7.83 -47.95
C ALA A 5 -9.86 6.99 -47.60
N TRP A 6 -9.78 5.99 -46.73
CA TRP A 6 -8.66 5.45 -45.93
C TRP A 6 -9.09 4.04 -45.50
N PHE A 7 -8.19 3.07 -45.61
CA PHE A 7 -8.30 1.79 -44.93
C PHE A 7 -8.23 2.06 -43.42
N VAL A 8 -9.27 1.74 -42.65
CA VAL A 8 -9.15 1.65 -41.19
C VAL A 8 -9.47 0.23 -40.76
N PHE A 9 -8.37 -0.47 -40.52
CA PHE A 9 -8.25 -1.75 -39.86
C PHE A 9 -8.58 -1.54 -38.37
N PHE A 10 -9.70 -2.05 -37.87
CA PHE A 10 -9.90 -2.21 -36.42
C PHE A 10 -9.82 -3.69 -36.08
N LEU A 11 -8.60 -4.10 -35.72
CA LEU A 11 -8.31 -5.29 -34.96
C LEU A 11 -9.12 -5.26 -33.66
N LEU A 12 -10.09 -6.17 -33.56
CA LEU A 12 -10.71 -6.56 -32.29
C LEU A 12 -9.65 -7.32 -31.47
N VAL A 13 -8.83 -6.56 -30.76
CA VAL A 13 -7.87 -7.09 -29.79
C VAL A 13 -8.64 -7.53 -28.55
N PHE A 14 -8.72 -8.85 -28.38
CA PHE A 14 -8.67 -9.58 -27.11
C PHE A 14 -8.92 -8.75 -25.84
N GLN A 15 -10.15 -8.71 -25.36
CA GLN A 15 -10.39 -8.60 -23.92
C GLN A 15 -10.47 -10.01 -23.35
N GLY A 16 -9.30 -10.65 -23.24
CA GLY A 16 -9.13 -11.72 -22.27
C GLY A 16 -9.36 -11.11 -20.90
N CYS A 17 -10.49 -11.44 -20.27
CA CYS A 17 -10.65 -11.29 -18.84
C CYS A 17 -9.56 -12.14 -18.19
N ALA A 18 -8.41 -11.54 -17.92
CA ALA A 18 -7.49 -12.07 -16.93
C ALA A 18 -8.21 -11.92 -15.59
N THR A 19 -9.11 -12.85 -15.28
CA THR A 19 -9.49 -13.15 -13.90
C THR A 19 -8.18 -13.34 -13.16
N ALA A 20 -7.86 -12.42 -12.25
CA ALA A 20 -6.75 -12.57 -11.34
C ALA A 20 -6.85 -13.99 -10.74
N PRO A 21 -5.73 -14.74 -10.69
CA PRO A 21 -5.77 -16.09 -10.13
C PRO A 21 -6.42 -16.01 -8.74
N PRO A 22 -7.35 -16.93 -8.41
CA PRO A 22 -8.05 -16.90 -7.14
C PRO A 22 -7.03 -16.90 -6.00
N ARG A 23 -7.30 -16.09 -4.96
CA ARG A 23 -6.47 -16.06 -3.75
C ARG A 23 -6.26 -17.49 -3.27
N ARG A 24 -5.00 -17.88 -3.04
CA ARG A 24 -4.66 -19.20 -2.49
C ARG A 24 -5.21 -19.28 -1.07
N ALA A 25 -6.41 -19.81 -0.94
CA ALA A 25 -7.09 -19.99 0.35
C ALA A 25 -6.30 -20.90 1.31
N ASP A 26 -5.39 -21.71 0.76
CA ASP A 26 -4.61 -22.71 1.51
C ASP A 26 -3.32 -22.16 2.15
N THR A 27 -3.00 -20.87 1.96
CA THR A 27 -1.82 -20.28 2.60
C THR A 27 -2.15 -19.93 4.05
N PRO A 28 -1.37 -20.41 5.04
CA PRO A 28 -1.62 -20.09 6.46
C PRO A 28 -1.68 -18.58 6.68
N VAL A 29 -2.61 -18.14 7.53
CA VAL A 29 -2.74 -16.73 7.87
C VAL A 29 -1.67 -16.37 8.90
N VAL A 30 -0.90 -15.31 8.63
CA VAL A 30 0.06 -14.76 9.59
C VAL A 30 -0.70 -13.99 10.68
N PRO A 31 -0.53 -14.35 11.97
CA PRO A 31 -1.30 -13.75 13.05
C PRO A 31 -0.86 -12.32 13.35
N LEU A 32 -1.77 -11.50 13.91
CA LEU A 32 -1.49 -10.13 14.35
C LEU A 32 -0.32 -10.04 15.34
N SER A 33 -0.15 -11.06 16.19
CA SER A 33 0.97 -11.13 17.13
C SER A 33 2.33 -11.25 16.45
N LYS A 34 2.39 -11.69 15.18
CA LYS A 34 3.60 -11.79 14.39
C LYS A 34 3.78 -10.60 13.43
N ALA A 35 2.69 -10.10 12.84
CA ALA A 35 2.73 -9.02 11.88
C ALA A 35 1.62 -8.00 12.14
N ASN A 36 2.01 -6.83 12.65
CA ASN A 36 1.14 -5.69 12.87
C ASN A 36 1.93 -4.39 12.67
N LEU A 37 1.23 -3.26 12.67
CA LEU A 37 1.85 -1.96 12.44
C LEU A 37 2.92 -1.61 13.49
N GLU A 38 2.66 -1.86 14.77
CA GLU A 38 3.57 -1.52 15.86
C GLU A 38 4.91 -2.25 15.69
N ALA A 39 4.88 -3.56 15.44
CA ALA A 39 6.07 -4.36 15.18
C ALA A 39 6.89 -3.83 14.00
N VAL A 40 6.24 -3.42 12.91
CA VAL A 40 6.93 -2.83 11.75
C VAL A 40 7.57 -1.49 12.10
N LEU A 41 6.90 -0.65 12.88
CA LEU A 41 7.45 0.65 13.29
C LEU A 41 8.68 0.48 14.20
N GLU A 42 8.59 -0.41 15.19
CA GLU A 42 9.68 -0.71 16.13
C GLU A 42 10.93 -1.22 15.41
N GLU A 43 10.77 -2.13 14.45
CA GLU A 43 11.90 -2.73 13.71
C GLU A 43 12.70 -1.70 12.89
N HIS A 44 12.08 -0.57 12.57
CA HIS A 44 12.65 0.48 11.73
C HIS A 44 12.87 1.80 12.47
N GLU A 45 12.89 1.77 13.80
CA GLU A 45 13.41 2.87 14.61
C GLU A 45 14.89 3.15 14.29
N GLY A 46 15.28 4.42 14.37
CA GLY A 46 16.65 4.84 14.12
C GLY A 46 16.74 6.24 13.50
N LEU A 47 17.92 6.56 12.96
CA LEU A 47 18.16 7.83 12.31
C LEU A 47 17.20 8.03 11.12
N GLU A 48 16.64 9.23 11.05
CA GLU A 48 15.69 9.59 9.99
C GLU A 48 16.36 9.53 8.61
N VAL A 49 15.71 8.86 7.67
CA VAL A 49 16.14 8.81 6.27
C VAL A 49 15.72 10.09 5.57
N ILE A 50 16.71 10.84 5.11
CA ILE A 50 16.53 11.97 4.20
C ILE A 50 16.44 11.43 2.78
N TRP A 51 15.44 11.84 2.01
CA TRP A 51 15.19 11.32 0.66
C TRP A 51 16.42 11.40 -0.25
N GLN A 52 17.16 12.51 -0.18
CA GLN A 52 18.36 12.77 -0.99
C GLN A 52 19.52 11.82 -0.67
N ASP A 53 19.53 11.26 0.53
CA ASP A 53 20.61 10.39 1.02
C ASP A 53 20.27 8.91 0.86
N ALA A 54 19.04 8.57 0.44
CA ALA A 54 18.61 7.20 0.19
C ALA A 54 19.29 6.65 -1.08
N GLN A 55 20.08 5.59 -0.94
CA GLN A 55 20.82 4.99 -2.05
C GLN A 55 20.32 3.59 -2.40
N GLU A 56 19.77 2.87 -1.43
CA GLU A 56 19.33 1.50 -1.58
C GLU A 56 17.82 1.35 -1.34
N VAL A 57 17.21 0.30 -1.89
CA VAL A 57 15.77 0.00 -1.72
C VAL A 57 15.37 -0.08 -0.24
N ARG A 58 16.27 -0.58 0.62
CA ARG A 58 16.07 -0.63 2.07
C ARG A 58 15.97 0.76 2.72
N ASP A 59 16.71 1.75 2.20
CA ASP A 59 16.66 3.11 2.71
C ASP A 59 15.30 3.71 2.41
N PHE A 60 14.78 3.49 1.19
CA PHE A 60 13.44 3.93 0.82
C PHE A 60 12.38 3.24 1.68
N TYR A 61 12.51 1.93 1.93
CA TYR A 61 11.56 1.22 2.81
C TYR A 61 11.57 1.80 4.22
N ARG A 62 12.75 1.94 4.84
CA ARG A 62 12.90 2.53 6.17
C ARG A 62 12.36 3.96 6.22
N GLY A 63 12.65 4.79 5.22
CA GLY A 63 12.12 6.16 5.12
C GLY A 63 10.60 6.18 5.04
N GLY A 64 9.99 5.26 4.28
CA GLY A 64 8.54 5.09 4.22
C GLY A 64 7.93 4.72 5.57
N VAL A 65 8.55 3.78 6.30
CA VAL A 65 8.11 3.35 7.64
C VAL A 65 8.23 4.49 8.65
N GLN A 66 9.35 5.22 8.67
CA GLN A 66 9.56 6.36 9.56
C GLN A 66 8.54 7.48 9.32
N LYS A 67 8.27 7.83 8.05
CA LYS A 67 7.24 8.81 7.70
C LYS A 67 5.84 8.35 8.11
N LYS A 68 5.56 7.05 8.03
CA LYS A 68 4.31 6.48 8.54
C LYS A 68 4.22 6.62 10.06
N GLY A 69 5.28 6.29 10.81
CA GLY A 69 5.31 6.46 12.26
C GLY A 69 4.98 7.88 12.69
N GLN A 70 5.63 8.87 12.05
CA GLN A 70 5.31 10.30 12.22
C GLN A 70 3.84 10.61 11.86
N ALA A 71 3.32 10.02 10.77
CA ALA A 71 1.93 10.22 10.37
C ALA A 71 0.92 9.66 11.40
N GLU A 72 1.19 8.48 11.98
CA GLU A 72 0.33 7.88 13.02
C GLU A 72 0.29 8.74 14.29
N GLU A 73 1.42 9.33 14.68
CA GLU A 73 1.47 10.29 15.78
C GLU A 73 0.57 11.50 15.51
N LYS A 74 0.76 12.16 14.36
CA LYS A 74 -0.06 13.32 13.98
C LYS A 74 -1.53 12.97 13.79
N PHE A 75 -1.84 11.75 13.34
CA PHE A 75 -3.20 11.26 13.23
C PHE A 75 -3.87 11.12 14.61
N ARG A 76 -3.18 10.52 15.59
CA ARG A 76 -3.68 10.41 16.98
C ARG A 76 -3.91 11.78 17.63
N GLU A 77 -3.03 12.74 17.35
CA GLU A 77 -3.15 14.13 17.81
C GLU A 77 -4.25 14.93 17.09
N LYS A 78 -4.89 14.35 16.06
CA LYS A 78 -5.84 15.03 15.15
C LYS A 78 -5.23 16.21 14.38
N SER A 79 -3.90 16.24 14.25
CA SER A 79 -3.12 17.12 13.36
C SER A 79 -3.23 16.62 11.92
N PHE A 80 -4.46 16.64 11.41
CA PHE A 80 -4.84 16.01 10.14
C PHE A 80 -4.15 16.56 8.88
N PRO A 81 -3.88 17.87 8.73
CA PRO A 81 -3.10 18.36 7.59
C PRO A 81 -1.69 17.74 7.56
N GLU A 82 -1.03 17.68 8.71
CA GLU A 82 0.32 17.15 8.88
C GLU A 82 0.32 15.63 8.66
N ALA A 83 -0.64 14.91 9.26
CA ALA A 83 -0.80 13.47 9.04
C ALA A 83 -1.00 13.14 7.55
N MET A 84 -1.85 13.90 6.84
CA MET A 84 -2.05 13.74 5.40
C MET A 84 -0.78 13.93 4.59
N LYS A 85 0.03 14.95 4.94
CA LYS A 85 1.31 15.20 4.28
C LYS A 85 2.29 14.05 4.51
N LEU A 86 2.39 13.57 5.75
CA LEU A 86 3.31 12.48 6.12
C LEU A 86 2.90 11.14 5.52
N TYR A 87 1.59 10.81 5.49
CA TYR A 87 1.10 9.64 4.75
C TYR A 87 1.41 9.72 3.26
N HIS A 88 1.31 10.91 2.66
CA HIS A 88 1.68 11.09 1.26
C HIS A 88 3.18 10.83 1.02
N GLN A 89 4.05 11.40 1.86
CA GLN A 89 5.49 11.20 1.77
C GLN A 89 5.88 9.73 2.00
N SER A 90 5.26 9.09 3.00
CA SER A 90 5.40 7.65 3.24
C SER A 90 5.04 6.84 1.99
N ASN A 91 3.96 7.20 1.31
CA ASN A 91 3.57 6.55 0.06
C ASN A 91 4.59 6.77 -1.06
N GLU A 92 5.19 7.95 -1.19
CA GLU A 92 6.23 8.21 -2.21
C GLU A 92 7.42 7.28 -2.03
N PHE A 93 7.86 7.07 -0.79
CA PHE A 93 8.92 6.11 -0.45
C PHE A 93 8.54 4.68 -0.84
N PHE A 94 7.37 4.21 -0.42
CA PHE A 94 6.95 2.84 -0.72
C PHE A 94 6.70 2.59 -2.20
N LEU A 95 6.29 3.60 -2.97
CA LEU A 95 6.14 3.46 -4.42
C LEU A 95 7.48 3.16 -5.10
N VAL A 96 8.57 3.83 -4.67
CA VAL A 96 9.92 3.51 -5.16
C VAL A 96 10.30 2.08 -4.79
N VAL A 97 10.01 1.65 -3.57
CA VAL A 97 10.27 0.26 -3.14
C VAL A 97 9.57 -0.76 -4.05
N LEU A 98 8.29 -0.51 -4.37
CA LEU A 98 7.48 -1.40 -5.21
C LEU A 98 7.94 -1.45 -6.67
N ASP A 99 8.74 -0.51 -7.15
CA ASP A 99 9.35 -0.60 -8.49
C ASP A 99 10.37 -1.75 -8.57
N TYR A 100 11.01 -2.08 -7.44
CA TYR A 100 12.02 -3.15 -7.33
C TYR A 100 11.47 -4.43 -6.73
N ILE A 101 10.69 -4.32 -5.64
CA ILE A 101 10.18 -5.47 -4.88
C ILE A 101 8.66 -5.33 -4.75
N LYS A 102 7.93 -6.08 -5.56
CA LYS A 102 6.47 -5.91 -5.74
C LYS A 102 5.59 -6.62 -4.70
N HIS A 103 6.18 -7.38 -3.79
CA HIS A 103 5.44 -8.25 -2.89
C HIS A 103 5.81 -8.02 -1.44
N ASP A 104 4.84 -8.32 -0.57
CA ASP A 104 5.01 -8.32 0.88
C ASP A 104 5.60 -9.67 1.33
N SER A 105 6.33 -9.66 2.44
CA SER A 105 6.90 -10.83 3.10
C SER A 105 7.10 -10.56 4.59
N CYS A 106 6.62 -11.46 5.44
CA CYS A 106 6.89 -11.41 6.88
C CYS A 106 8.25 -12.01 7.27
N GLU A 107 9.02 -12.51 6.29
CA GLU A 107 10.32 -13.15 6.51
C GLU A 107 11.33 -12.72 5.42
N TYR A 108 11.33 -11.43 5.06
CA TYR A 108 12.23 -10.94 4.03
C TYR A 108 13.67 -10.98 4.51
N VAL A 109 14.54 -11.67 3.76
CA VAL A 109 15.93 -11.93 4.17
C VAL A 109 16.86 -10.85 3.61
N LEU A 110 17.60 -10.18 4.49
CA LEU A 110 18.64 -9.23 4.14
C LEU A 110 19.96 -9.94 3.79
N PHE A 111 20.91 -9.20 3.22
CA PHE A 111 22.22 -9.72 2.78
C PHE A 111 23.04 -10.39 3.90
N GLU A 112 22.71 -10.14 5.17
CA GLU A 112 23.36 -10.72 6.36
C GLU A 112 22.56 -11.88 6.99
N GLY A 113 21.49 -12.34 6.34
CA GLY A 113 20.63 -13.43 6.83
C GLY A 113 19.57 -13.01 7.83
N THR A 114 19.59 -11.76 8.30
CA THR A 114 18.55 -11.16 9.15
C THR A 114 17.21 -11.13 8.42
N LYS A 115 16.15 -11.59 9.10
CA LYS A 115 14.77 -11.53 8.60
C LYS A 115 14.07 -10.28 9.11
N ILE A 116 13.33 -9.61 8.23
CA ILE A 116 12.59 -8.38 8.53
C ILE A 116 11.12 -8.49 8.13
N LEU A 117 10.25 -7.72 8.79
CA LEU A 117 8.89 -7.48 8.31
C LEU A 117 8.91 -6.50 7.13
N PHE A 118 8.69 -7.02 5.92
CA PHE A 118 8.69 -6.23 4.69
C PHE A 118 7.30 -6.19 4.05
N LEU A 119 6.50 -5.20 4.41
CA LEU A 119 5.07 -5.13 4.06
C LEU A 119 4.67 -3.85 3.29
N PRO A 120 5.38 -3.46 2.21
CA PRO A 120 5.16 -2.17 1.55
C PRO A 120 3.74 -1.99 0.99
N ASN A 121 3.09 -3.04 0.46
CA ASN A 121 1.72 -2.94 -0.03
C ASN A 121 0.74 -2.73 1.12
N LEU A 122 0.87 -3.51 2.20
CA LEU A 122 0.01 -3.37 3.37
C LEU A 122 0.14 -2.00 4.04
N LEU A 123 1.37 -1.47 4.14
CA LEU A 123 1.63 -0.13 4.68
C LEU A 123 1.02 0.97 3.79
N LEU A 124 1.14 0.86 2.45
CA LEU A 124 0.47 1.75 1.51
C LEU A 124 -1.05 1.69 1.67
N ALA A 125 -1.62 0.49 1.77
CA ALA A 125 -3.04 0.30 1.95
C ALA A 125 -3.55 0.98 3.23
N ASP A 126 -2.86 0.77 4.35
CA ASP A 126 -3.22 1.41 5.62
C ASP A 126 -3.09 2.94 5.53
N ASN A 127 -2.02 3.47 4.94
CA ASN A 127 -1.88 4.92 4.70
C ASN A 127 -3.06 5.49 3.89
N TYR A 128 -3.48 4.80 2.83
CA TYR A 128 -4.64 5.22 2.04
C TYR A 128 -5.96 5.11 2.81
N LEU A 129 -6.13 4.08 3.64
CA LEU A 129 -7.28 3.93 4.53
C LEU A 129 -7.39 5.14 5.47
N LYS A 130 -6.31 5.44 6.20
CA LYS A 130 -6.24 6.55 7.17
C LYS A 130 -6.43 7.91 6.49
N ALA A 131 -5.77 8.14 5.35
CA ALA A 131 -6.00 9.35 4.55
C ALA A 131 -7.46 9.49 4.10
N GLY A 132 -8.11 8.37 3.76
CA GLY A 132 -9.54 8.36 3.43
C GLY A 132 -10.42 8.73 4.63
N ARG A 133 -10.12 8.23 5.83
CA ARG A 133 -10.82 8.61 7.07
C ARG A 133 -10.71 10.11 7.35
N ILE A 134 -9.49 10.67 7.27
CA ILE A 134 -9.27 12.13 7.43
C ILE A 134 -10.13 12.94 6.45
N LEU A 135 -10.22 12.50 5.18
CA LEU A 135 -11.01 13.19 4.17
C LEU A 135 -12.52 13.10 4.45
N SER A 136 -13.00 11.94 4.89
CA SER A 136 -14.41 11.74 5.27
C SER A 136 -14.79 12.61 6.47
N GLU A 137 -13.96 12.67 7.51
CA GLU A 137 -14.15 13.55 8.67
C GLU A 137 -14.25 15.03 8.30
N ARG A 138 -13.69 15.42 7.15
CA ARG A 138 -13.74 16.79 6.60
C ARG A 138 -14.86 16.98 5.57
N GLY A 139 -15.81 16.06 5.48
CA GLY A 139 -16.93 16.10 4.53
C GLY A 139 -16.53 15.87 3.07
N ARG A 140 -15.33 15.32 2.80
CA ARG A 140 -14.81 15.09 1.44
C ARG A 140 -15.01 13.66 0.97
N GLU A 141 -16.24 13.16 1.06
CA GLU A 141 -16.61 11.75 0.82
C GLU A 141 -16.15 11.19 -0.53
N SER A 142 -16.34 11.93 -1.63
CA SER A 142 -15.89 11.48 -2.95
C SER A 142 -14.37 11.29 -3.01
N SER A 143 -13.62 12.08 -2.25
CA SER A 143 -12.16 11.95 -2.15
C SER A 143 -11.76 10.80 -1.23
N ALA A 144 -12.48 10.60 -0.12
CA ALA A 144 -12.31 9.46 0.77
C ALA A 144 -12.52 8.13 0.03
N ARG A 145 -13.63 7.99 -0.71
CA ARG A 145 -13.92 6.80 -1.53
C ARG A 145 -12.82 6.50 -2.55
N ARG A 146 -12.21 7.51 -3.19
CA ARG A 146 -11.08 7.29 -4.10
C ARG A 146 -9.86 6.73 -3.36
N LYS A 147 -9.58 7.22 -2.15
CA LYS A 147 -8.49 6.68 -1.31
C LYS A 147 -8.78 5.25 -0.89
N TRP A 148 -10.00 4.92 -0.47
CA TRP A 148 -10.37 3.55 -0.09
C TRP A 148 -10.31 2.56 -1.27
N LYS A 149 -10.75 2.96 -2.47
CA LYS A 149 -10.56 2.13 -3.67
C LYS A 149 -9.08 1.87 -3.97
N ARG A 150 -8.23 2.89 -3.78
CA ARG A 150 -6.78 2.76 -3.92
C ARG A 150 -6.20 1.83 -2.85
N ALA A 151 -6.63 1.95 -1.60
CA ALA A 151 -6.24 1.06 -0.51
C ALA A 151 -6.56 -0.41 -0.84
N LEU A 152 -7.77 -0.67 -1.36
CA LEU A 152 -8.21 -2.03 -1.71
C LEU A 152 -7.29 -2.67 -2.76
N SER A 153 -6.85 -1.91 -3.78
CA SER A 153 -5.90 -2.46 -4.76
C SER A 153 -4.57 -2.90 -4.14
N TYR A 154 -4.06 -2.20 -3.12
CA TYR A 154 -2.83 -2.60 -2.44
C TYR A 154 -3.07 -3.76 -1.46
N ILE A 155 -4.23 -3.83 -0.83
CA ILE A 155 -4.65 -5.00 -0.04
C ILE A 155 -4.70 -6.26 -0.91
N ASP A 156 -5.26 -6.17 -2.12
CA ASP A 156 -5.31 -7.30 -3.05
C ASP A 156 -3.90 -7.80 -3.40
N HIS A 157 -2.97 -6.88 -3.64
CA HIS A 157 -1.56 -7.23 -3.89
C HIS A 157 -0.91 -7.88 -2.66
N SER A 158 -1.07 -7.27 -1.48
CA SER A 158 -0.52 -7.78 -0.22
C SER A 158 -1.02 -9.20 0.09
N LEU A 159 -2.34 -9.38 0.18
CA LEU A 159 -2.97 -10.65 0.55
C LEU A 159 -2.83 -11.76 -0.51
N SER A 160 -2.50 -11.41 -1.76
CA SER A 160 -2.16 -12.40 -2.79
C SER A 160 -0.80 -13.08 -2.55
N ARG A 161 0.04 -12.48 -1.68
CA ARG A 161 1.42 -12.91 -1.42
C ARG A 161 1.64 -13.32 0.02
N GLU A 162 1.25 -12.46 0.95
CA GLU A 162 1.41 -12.68 2.38
C GLU A 162 0.07 -12.43 3.07
N ARG A 163 -0.60 -13.51 3.47
CA ARG A 163 -1.96 -13.43 4.00
C ARG A 163 -1.90 -13.11 5.49
N THR A 164 -1.90 -11.84 5.85
CA THR A 164 -1.86 -11.38 7.25
C THR A 164 -3.26 -11.15 7.81
N GLU A 165 -3.46 -11.42 9.10
CA GLU A 165 -4.69 -11.01 9.80
C GLU A 165 -4.91 -9.51 9.71
N TRP A 166 -3.83 -8.72 9.83
CA TRP A 166 -3.87 -7.26 9.68
C TRP A 166 -4.43 -6.83 8.32
N GLY A 167 -3.97 -7.44 7.22
CA GLY A 167 -4.49 -7.15 5.89
C GLY A 167 -5.95 -7.56 5.70
N LEU A 168 -6.37 -8.68 6.29
CA LEU A 168 -7.76 -9.15 6.25
C LEU A 168 -8.70 -8.21 7.04
N GLU A 169 -8.24 -7.64 8.15
CA GLU A 169 -9.00 -6.64 8.90
C GLU A 169 -9.21 -5.35 8.11
N ILE A 170 -8.14 -4.84 7.48
CA ILE A 170 -8.22 -3.67 6.60
C ILE A 170 -9.14 -3.94 5.42
N GLU A 171 -9.03 -5.11 4.78
CA GLU A 171 -9.91 -5.53 3.68
C GLU A 171 -11.38 -5.44 4.08
N LYS A 172 -11.74 -6.07 5.20
CA LYS A 172 -13.11 -6.10 5.72
C LYS A 172 -13.63 -4.68 5.98
N GLU A 173 -12.79 -3.82 6.56
CA GLU A 173 -13.15 -2.42 6.81
C GLU A 173 -13.39 -1.66 5.50
N LEU A 174 -12.48 -1.77 4.52
CA LEU A 174 -12.60 -1.10 3.23
C LEU A 174 -13.88 -1.52 2.49
N HIS A 175 -14.22 -2.80 2.52
CA HIS A 175 -15.46 -3.31 1.96
C HIS A 175 -16.69 -2.69 2.62
N SER A 176 -16.69 -2.57 3.95
CA SER A 176 -17.74 -1.87 4.70
C SER A 176 -17.87 -0.40 4.29
N LEU A 177 -16.75 0.34 4.26
CA LEU A 177 -16.70 1.76 3.88
C LEU A 177 -17.14 2.01 2.44
N LEU A 178 -16.85 1.09 1.53
CA LEU A 178 -17.22 1.20 0.11
C LEU A 178 -18.65 0.74 -0.17
N GLY A 179 -19.25 -0.04 0.73
CA GLY A 179 -20.55 -0.69 0.53
C GLY A 179 -20.48 -1.86 -0.44
N THR A 180 -19.34 -2.57 -0.46
CA THR A 180 -19.08 -3.70 -1.36
C THR A 180 -18.84 -4.96 -0.52
N ARG A 181 -19.43 -6.09 -0.88
CA ARG A 181 -19.17 -7.41 -0.31
C ARG A 181 -18.73 -8.35 -1.41
#